data_AF-A0A9C9PLB0-F1
#
_entry.id   AF-A0A9C9PLB0-F1
#
_cell.length_a   1.000
_cell.length_b   1.000
_cell.length_c   1.000
_cell.angle_alpha   90.00
_cell.angle_beta   90.00
_cell.angle_gamma   90.00
#
_symmetry.space_group_name_H-M   'P 1'
#
loop_
_entity.id
_entity.type
_entity.pdbx_description
1 polymer ?
#
loop_
_entity_poly.entity_id
_entity_poly.type
_entity_poly.pdbx_seq_one_letter_code
_entity_poly.pdbx_strand_id
1 'polypeptide(L)' 'MAGRTQDRLSKEEAQASIRAARFAPGLESTERFRLLMDGIARLHHDGINIKEVKDQLFIQQRV' A
#
# COMPACT_ATOMS: atom_id res chain seq x y z
N MET A 1 23.56 -7.91 6.59
CA MET A 1 22.78 -6.76 7.09
C MET A 1 21.76 -6.21 6.07
N ALA A 2 21.70 -6.70 4.83
CA ALA A 2 20.83 -6.14 3.78
C ALA A 2 19.32 -6.35 3.98
N GLY A 3 18.88 -7.51 4.51
CA GLY A 3 17.44 -7.85 4.59
C GLY A 3 16.60 -6.88 5.43
N ARG A 4 17.08 -6.48 6.63
CA ARG A 4 16.32 -5.60 7.54
C ARG A 4 16.06 -4.20 6.98
N THR A 5 16.92 -3.70 6.10
CA THR A 5 16.76 -2.37 5.48
C THR A 5 15.76 -2.43 4.32
N GLN A 6 15.76 -3.54 3.59
CA GLN A 6 14.87 -3.74 2.44
C GLN A 6 13.42 -3.91 2.86
N ASP A 7 13.16 -4.68 3.92
CA ASP A 7 11.81 -4.84 4.50
C ASP A 7 11.21 -3.51 4.97
N ARG A 8 12.06 -2.60 5.45
CA ARG A 8 11.61 -1.28 5.93
C ARG A 8 11.24 -0.37 4.76
N LEU A 9 12.05 -0.36 3.71
CA LEU A 9 11.81 0.44 2.51
C LEU A 9 10.54 0.00 1.79
N SER A 10 10.38 -1.30 1.54
CA SER A 10 9.17 -1.86 0.92
C SER A 10 7.89 -1.52 1.68
N LYS A 11 7.93 -1.52 3.03
CA LYS A 11 6.81 -1.08 3.88
C LYS A 11 6.53 0.41 3.74
N GLU A 12 7.55 1.25 3.76
CA GLU A 12 7.41 2.71 3.61
C GLU A 12 6.84 3.07 2.22
N GLU A 13 7.32 2.43 1.15
CA GLU A 13 6.83 2.61 -0.22
C GLU A 13 5.39 2.11 -0.42
N ALA A 14 5.08 0.95 0.16
CA ALA A 14 3.71 0.44 0.16
C ALA A 14 2.76 1.42 0.84
N GLN A 15 3.11 1.89 2.03
CA GLN A 15 2.31 2.88 2.76
C GLN A 15 2.18 4.21 2.01
N ALA A 16 3.22 4.64 1.28
CA ALA A 16 3.14 5.84 0.45
C ALA A 16 2.13 5.66 -0.71
N SER A 17 2.19 4.52 -1.40
CA SER A 17 1.28 4.21 -2.51
C SER A 17 -0.19 4.15 -2.03
N ILE A 18 -0.42 3.50 -0.89
CA ILE A 18 -1.72 3.40 -0.25
C ILE A 18 -2.26 4.78 0.15
N ARG A 19 -1.42 5.62 0.77
CA ARG A 19 -1.80 6.98 1.16
C ARG A 19 -2.13 7.84 -0.06
N ALA A 20 -1.35 7.74 -1.12
CA ALA A 20 -1.61 8.45 -2.37
C ALA A 20 -2.97 8.04 -2.97
N ALA A 21 -3.26 6.74 -3.04
CA ALA A 21 -4.54 6.24 -3.56
C ALA A 21 -5.75 6.77 -2.78
N ARG A 22 -5.62 6.95 -1.46
CA ARG A 22 -6.71 7.39 -0.59
C ARG A 22 -6.87 8.90 -0.57
N PHE A 23 -5.78 9.63 -0.35
CA PHE A 23 -5.83 11.03 0.05
C PHE A 23 -5.46 12.01 -1.05
N ALA A 24 -4.86 11.56 -2.17
CA ALA A 24 -4.56 12.47 -3.25
C ALA A 24 -5.88 12.97 -3.89
N PRO A 25 -6.14 14.29 -3.90
CA PRO A 25 -7.27 14.85 -4.60
C PRO A 25 -7.03 14.75 -6.11
N GLY A 26 -8.11 14.63 -6.89
CA GLY A 26 -8.03 14.66 -8.35
C GLY A 26 -7.51 13.38 -9.03
N LEU A 27 -7.25 12.30 -8.28
CA LEU A 27 -6.99 11.00 -8.90
C LEU A 27 -8.28 10.34 -9.39
N GLU A 28 -8.23 9.85 -10.62
CA GLU A 28 -9.26 9.01 -11.21
C GLU A 28 -9.33 7.64 -10.53
N SER A 29 -10.49 7.00 -10.61
CA SER A 29 -10.72 5.69 -9.95
C SER A 29 -9.68 4.63 -10.38
N THR A 30 -9.27 4.67 -11.64
CA THR A 30 -8.25 3.77 -12.22
C THR A 30 -6.86 4.00 -11.61
N GLU A 31 -6.50 5.26 -11.35
CA GLU A 31 -5.21 5.63 -10.76
C GLU A 31 -5.16 5.25 -9.28
N ARG A 32 -6.26 5.48 -8.56
CA ARG A 32 -6.41 5.02 -7.17
C ARG A 32 -6.27 3.50 -7.08
N PHE A 33 -6.91 2.76 -7.98
CA PHE A 33 -6.81 1.31 -8.03
C PHE A 33 -5.37 0.86 -8.32
N ARG A 34 -4.69 1.51 -9.28
CA ARG A 34 -3.29 1.19 -9.60
C ARG A 34 -2.37 1.40 -8.40
N LEU A 35 -2.48 2.52 -7.70
CA LEU A 35 -1.68 2.82 -6.51
C LEU A 35 -1.95 1.85 -5.36
N LEU A 36 -3.21 1.39 -5.19
CA LEU A 36 -3.55 0.34 -4.23
C LEU A 36 -2.88 -0.98 -4.60
N MET A 37 -2.96 -1.39 -5.86
CA MET A 37 -2.35 -2.63 -6.34
C MET A 37 -0.83 -2.60 -6.22
N ASP A 38 -0.19 -1.46 -6.53
CA ASP A 38 1.26 -1.27 -6.38
C ASP A 38 1.68 -1.36 -4.90
N GLY A 39 0.92 -0.77 -3.99
CA GLY A 39 1.17 -0.89 -2.55
C GLY A 39 1.05 -2.33 -2.07
N ILE A 40 0.00 -3.03 -2.51
CA ILE A 40 -0.24 -4.44 -2.20
C ILE A 40 0.87 -5.36 -2.74
N ALA A 41 1.31 -5.15 -3.98
CA ALA A 41 2.32 -5.98 -4.62
C ALA A 41 3.67 -5.91 -3.87
N ARG A 42 4.04 -4.72 -3.37
CA ARG A 42 5.24 -4.53 -2.56
C ARG A 42 5.15 -5.24 -1.21
N LEU A 43 3.99 -5.18 -0.55
CA LEU A 43 3.76 -5.90 0.70
C LEU A 43 3.82 -7.42 0.50
N HIS A 44 3.24 -7.91 -0.59
CA HIS A 44 3.30 -9.33 -0.93
C HIS A 44 4.74 -9.80 -1.22
N HIS A 45 5.56 -8.97 -1.87
CA HIS A 45 6.97 -9.28 -2.13
C HIS A 45 7.78 -9.46 -0.84
N ASP A 46 7.42 -8.73 0.21
CA ASP A 46 7.99 -8.84 1.56
C ASP A 46 7.36 -9.95 2.42
N GLY A 47 6.47 -10.77 1.85
CA GLY A 47 5.74 -11.81 2.57
C GLY A 47 4.68 -11.30 3.55
N ILE A 48 4.29 -10.02 3.43
CA ILE A 48 3.27 -9.41 4.29
C ILE A 48 1.90 -9.74 3.71
N ASN A 49 1.05 -10.33 4.55
CA ASN A 49 -0.26 -10.78 4.11
C ASN A 49 -1.21 -9.59 3.94
N ILE A 50 -1.88 -9.49 2.79
CA ILE A 50 -2.96 -8.52 2.52
C ILE A 50 -3.99 -8.46 3.66
N LYS A 51 -4.29 -9.59 4.30
CA LYS A 51 -5.24 -9.65 5.41
C LYS A 51 -4.75 -8.89 6.64
N GLU A 52 -3.44 -8.85 6.88
CA GLU A 52 -2.82 -8.12 8.00
C GLU A 52 -2.73 -6.62 7.74
N VAL A 53 -2.63 -6.23 6.48
CA VAL A 53 -2.60 -4.81 6.08
C VAL A 53 -3.96 -4.27 5.72
N LYS A 54 -5.01 -5.08 5.55
CA LYS A 54 -6.37 -4.62 5.21
C LYS A 54 -6.91 -3.56 6.17
N ASP A 55 -6.59 -3.69 7.45
CA ASP A 55 -6.96 -2.73 8.50
C ASP A 55 -6.10 -1.46 8.44
N GLN A 56 -4.83 -1.59 8.07
CA GLN A 56 -3.93 -0.45 7.82
C GLN A 56 -4.25 0.26 6.50
N LEU A 57 -4.82 -0.47 5.55
CA LEU A 57 -5.29 -0.01 4.25
C LEU A 57 -6.64 0.73 4.39
N PHE A 58 -7.29 0.71 5.58
CA PHE A 58 -8.59 1.30 5.87
C PHE A 58 -9.64 1.05 4.77
N ILE A 59 -9.61 -0.13 4.11
CA ILE A 59 -10.46 -0.44 2.93
C ILE A 59 -11.96 -0.43 3.29
N GLN A 60 -12.31 -0.33 4.57
CA GLN A 60 -13.68 -0.32 5.05
C GLN A 60 -14.37 1.04 5.16
N GLN A 61 -13.70 2.18 4.92
CA GLN A 61 -14.41 3.47 4.92
C GLN A 61 -14.94 3.81 3.53
N ARG A 62 -16.14 3.27 3.25
CA ARG A 62 -17.09 3.84 2.30
C ARG A 62 -17.82 4.95 3.05
N VAL A 63 -17.53 6.21 2.74
CA VAL A 63 -18.45 7.31 3.08
C VAL A 63 -19.48 7.38 1.96
#